data_AF-A0A7X5TRW6-F1
#
_entry.id   AF-A0A7X5TRW6-F1
#
_cell.length_a   1.000
_cell.length_b   1.000
_cell.length_c   1.000
_cell.angle_alpha   90.00
_cell.angle_beta   90.00
_cell.angle_gamma   90.00
#
_symmetry.space_group_name_H-M   'P 1'
#
loop_
_entity.id
_entity.type
_entity.pdbx_description
1 polymer ?
#
loop_
_entity_poly.entity_id
_entity_poly.type
_entity_poly.pdbx_seq_one_letter_code
_entity_poly.pdbx_strand_id
1 'polypeptide(L)'
;MHARVVDIRSAVQVDASHTHAWHILHEASQVEPDEAARMAWYRGDPIAELGQQTAEALVACGRHEDVLAFLRSVKRDLGVELTRGFIPF
;
A
#
# COMPACT_ATOMS: atom_id res chain seq x y z
N MET A 1 17.45 33.84 -19.32
CA MET A 1 16.84 32.76 -20.13
C MET A 1 16.94 31.47 -19.33
N HIS A 2 15.95 31.18 -18.48
CA HIS A 2 15.93 29.96 -17.66
C HIS A 2 15.09 28.89 -18.37
N ALA A 3 15.74 27.87 -18.92
CA ALA A 3 15.04 26.67 -19.38
C ALA A 3 14.44 25.99 -18.13
N ARG A 4 13.11 26.09 -17.96
CA ARG A 4 12.36 25.25 -17.02
C ARG A 4 12.39 23.83 -17.57
N VAL A 5 13.33 23.02 -17.08
CA VAL A 5 13.15 21.57 -17.03
C VAL A 5 11.94 21.34 -16.13
N VAL A 6 10.76 21.31 -16.73
CA VAL A 6 9.57 20.80 -16.06
C VAL A 6 9.73 19.28 -16.02
N ASP A 7 9.68 18.81 -14.79
CA ASP A 7 10.05 17.50 -14.29
C ASP A 7 9.18 16.38 -14.91
N ILE A 8 9.60 15.85 -16.06
CA ILE A 8 8.95 14.69 -16.71
C ILE A 8 8.96 13.47 -15.76
N ARG A 9 9.96 13.40 -14.87
CA ARG A 9 10.08 12.35 -13.85
C ARG A 9 8.99 12.45 -12.78
N SER A 10 8.62 13.64 -12.31
CA SER A 10 7.56 13.86 -11.33
C SER A 10 6.21 13.49 -11.88
N ALA A 11 5.89 13.81 -13.14
CA ALA A 11 4.61 13.43 -13.73
C ALA A 11 4.46 11.89 -13.81
N VAL A 12 5.52 11.18 -14.20
CA VAL A 12 5.58 9.71 -14.19
C VAL A 12 5.50 9.15 -12.76
N GLN A 13 6.17 9.77 -11.79
CA GLN A 13 6.12 9.33 -10.40
C GLN A 13 4.76 9.58 -9.76
N VAL A 14 4.05 10.65 -10.13
CA VAL A 14 2.68 10.96 -9.67
C VAL A 14 1.66 9.96 -10.23
N ASP A 15 1.78 9.60 -11.52
CA ASP A 15 0.88 8.62 -12.14
C ASP A 15 1.14 7.19 -11.61
N ALA A 16 2.41 6.83 -11.44
CA ALA A 16 2.81 5.58 -10.82
C ALA A 16 2.37 5.50 -9.35
N SER A 17 2.60 6.55 -8.54
CA SER A 17 2.19 6.56 -7.13
C SER A 17 0.67 6.48 -6.96
N HIS A 18 -0.12 7.06 -7.87
CA HIS A 18 -1.57 6.87 -7.89
C HIS A 18 -1.93 5.40 -8.18
N THR A 19 -1.29 4.77 -9.17
CA THR A 19 -1.50 3.35 -9.48
C THR A 19 -1.14 2.45 -8.29
N HIS A 20 -0.02 2.73 -7.61
CA HIS A 20 0.42 1.99 -6.43
C HIS A 20 -0.51 2.19 -5.23
N ALA A 21 -0.98 3.42 -5.00
CA ALA A 21 -1.96 3.73 -3.96
C ALA A 21 -3.26 2.96 -4.19
N TRP A 22 -3.74 2.92 -5.43
CA TRP A 22 -4.94 2.17 -5.78
C TRP A 22 -4.76 0.66 -5.52
N HIS A 23 -3.60 0.11 -5.89
CA HIS A 23 -3.31 -1.31 -5.66
C HIS A 23 -3.27 -1.65 -4.17
N ILE A 24 -2.69 -0.80 -3.33
CA ILE A 24 -2.67 -0.98 -1.86
C ILE A 24 -4.08 -0.90 -1.27
N LEU A 25 -4.89 0.07 -1.69
CA LEU A 25 -6.27 0.22 -1.23
C LEU A 25 -7.17 -0.94 -1.70
N HIS A 26 -6.87 -1.53 -2.86
CA HIS A 26 -7.53 -2.74 -3.34
C HIS A 26 -7.12 -3.96 -2.51
N GLU A 27 -5.83 -4.16 -2.25
CA GLU A 27 -5.38 -5.28 -1.40
C GLU A 27 -5.91 -5.16 0.04
N ALA A 28 -5.92 -3.93 0.59
CA ALA A 28 -6.49 -3.67 1.90
C ALA A 28 -8.02 -3.87 1.92
N SER A 29 -8.73 -3.81 0.78
CA SER A 29 -10.18 -4.09 0.71
C SER A 29 -10.54 -5.53 1.02
N GLN A 30 -9.59 -6.44 0.78
CA GLN A 30 -9.76 -7.86 1.05
C GLN A 30 -9.67 -8.17 2.55
N VAL A 31 -9.04 -7.27 3.32
CA VAL A 31 -8.91 -7.37 4.78
C VAL A 31 -10.02 -6.56 5.45
N GLU A 32 -10.14 -5.29 5.07
CA GLU A 32 -11.12 -4.35 5.61
C GLU A 32 -12.02 -3.83 4.47
N PRO A 33 -13.25 -4.36 4.34
CA PRO A 33 -14.19 -3.91 3.33
C PRO A 33 -14.68 -2.47 3.57
N ASP A 34 -14.64 -1.95 4.80
CA ASP A 34 -15.06 -0.58 5.08
C ASP A 34 -14.09 0.46 4.47
N GLU A 35 -14.61 1.27 3.54
CA GLU A 35 -13.79 2.25 2.82
C GLU A 35 -13.25 3.35 3.74
N ALA A 36 -14.04 3.80 4.71
CA ALA A 36 -13.66 4.88 5.61
C ALA A 36 -12.54 4.44 6.55
N ALA A 37 -12.64 3.23 7.12
CA ALA A 37 -11.60 2.62 7.94
C ALA A 37 -10.31 2.40 7.13
N ARG A 38 -10.42 1.93 5.88
CA ARG A 38 -9.26 1.69 5.01
C ARG A 38 -8.54 2.98 4.61
N MET A 39 -9.29 4.04 4.30
CA MET A 39 -8.72 5.36 4.04
C MET A 39 -8.09 5.97 5.30
N ALA A 40 -8.73 5.80 6.46
CA ALA A 40 -8.19 6.24 7.73
C ALA A 40 -6.87 5.54 8.06
N TRP A 41 -6.79 4.23 7.84
CA TRP A 41 -5.55 3.46 7.97
C TRP A 41 -4.47 3.96 7.00
N TYR A 42 -4.81 4.04 5.71
CA TYR A 42 -3.84 4.42 4.66
C TYR A 42 -3.15 5.76 4.92
N ARG A 43 -3.90 6.74 5.44
CA ARG A 43 -3.39 8.09 5.71
C ARG A 43 -2.92 8.33 7.14
N GLY A 44 -3.51 7.63 8.10
CA GLY A 44 -3.44 8.00 9.51
C GLY A 44 -2.80 6.95 10.42
N ASP A 45 -2.68 5.71 9.97
CA ASP A 45 -2.14 4.63 10.79
C ASP A 45 -0.67 4.32 10.39
N PRO A 46 0.31 4.64 11.25
CA PRO A 46 1.70 4.39 10.96
C PRO A 46 2.04 2.90 11.16
N ILE A 47 2.59 2.29 10.12
CA ILE A 47 2.99 0.88 10.14
C ILE A 47 4.32 0.77 10.91
N ALA A 48 4.27 0.26 12.13
CA ALA A 48 5.45 0.13 13.00
C ALA A 48 6.58 -0.68 12.36
N GLU A 49 6.24 -1.78 11.68
CA GLU A 49 7.16 -2.67 10.97
C GLU A 49 7.90 -1.99 9.81
N LEU A 50 7.33 -0.92 9.24
CA LEU A 50 7.90 -0.18 8.11
C LEU A 50 8.53 1.16 8.52
N GLY A 51 8.86 1.29 9.81
CA GLY A 51 9.55 2.45 10.37
C GLY A 51 8.60 3.56 10.83
N GLN A 52 7.41 3.20 11.34
CA GLN A 52 6.40 4.17 11.83
C GLN A 52 5.92 5.15 10.75
N GLN A 53 5.89 4.71 9.49
CA GLN A 53 5.39 5.49 8.36
C GLN A 53 4.00 5.02 7.95
N THR A 54 3.16 5.95 7.52
CA THR A 54 1.85 5.62 6.95
C THR A 54 1.99 5.01 5.58
N ALA A 55 1.00 4.23 5.14
CA ALA A 55 0.99 3.64 3.81
C ALA A 55 1.10 4.72 2.73
N GLU A 56 0.44 5.87 2.90
CA GLU A 56 0.56 7.02 1.99
C GLU A 56 2.00 7.54 1.87
N ALA A 57 2.69 7.73 2.99
CA ALA A 57 4.07 8.21 3.00
C ALA A 57 5.02 7.21 2.34
N LEU A 58 4.80 5.91 2.56
CA LEU A 58 5.60 4.85 1.95
C LEU A 58 5.41 4.80 0.43
N VAL A 59 4.17 4.95 -0.05
CA VAL A 59 3.86 5.04 -1.49
C VAL A 59 4.51 6.27 -2.11
N ALA A 60 4.44 7.43 -1.44
CA ALA A 60 5.08 8.66 -1.89
C ALA A 60 6.62 8.52 -1.97
N CYS A 61 7.22 7.75 -1.06
CA CYS A 61 8.64 7.41 -1.11
C CYS A 61 8.99 6.30 -2.12
N GLY A 62 8.02 5.75 -2.87
CA GLY A 62 8.23 4.65 -3.80
C GLY A 62 8.36 3.27 -3.14
N ARG A 63 8.17 3.17 -1.83
CA ARG A 63 8.25 1.95 -1.01
C ARG A 63 6.91 1.20 -0.94
N HIS A 64 6.15 1.22 -2.03
CA HIS A 64 4.84 0.57 -2.10
C HIS A 64 4.92 -0.96 -2.02
N GLU A 65 6.01 -1.56 -2.52
CA GLU A 65 6.24 -3.01 -2.43
C GLU A 65 6.37 -3.49 -0.97
N ASP A 66 7.01 -2.69 -0.10
CA ASP A 66 7.09 -2.98 1.34
C ASP A 66 5.69 -3.03 1.97
N VAL A 67 4.81 -2.08 1.58
CA VAL A 67 3.42 -2.02 2.06
C VAL A 67 2.61 -3.23 1.57
N LEU A 68 2.78 -3.61 0.29
CA LEU A 68 2.12 -4.79 -0.27
C LEU A 68 2.59 -6.09 0.40
N ALA A 69 3.88 -6.22 0.67
CA ALA A 69 4.44 -7.36 1.39
C ALA A 69 3.89 -7.43 2.83
N PHE A 70 3.78 -6.28 3.51
CA PHE A 70 3.16 -6.18 4.82
C PHE A 70 1.69 -6.61 4.77
N LEU A 71 0.88 -6.09 3.84
CA LEU A 71 -0.52 -6.49 3.69
C LEU A 71 -0.68 -7.99 3.42
N ARG A 72 0.19 -8.59 2.61
CA ARG A 72 0.19 -10.05 2.38
C ARG A 72 0.50 -10.82 3.67
N SER A 73 1.45 -10.34 4.46
CA SER A 73 1.77 -10.95 5.77
C SER A 73 0.59 -10.84 6.73
N VAL A 74 -0.07 -9.68 6.79
CA VAL A 74 -1.29 -9.46 7.59
C VAL A 74 -2.41 -10.39 7.10
N LYS A 75 -2.65 -10.52 5.79
CA LYS A 75 -3.65 -11.45 5.24
C LYS A 75 -3.40 -12.90 5.66
N ARG A 76 -2.12 -13.31 5.72
CA ARG A 76 -1.72 -14.64 6.20
C ARG A 76 -1.93 -14.80 7.70
N ASP A 77 -1.56 -13.79 8.49
CA ASP A 77 -1.69 -13.79 9.95
C ASP A 77 -3.15 -13.79 10.40
N LEU A 78 -3.96 -12.92 9.78
CA LEU A 78 -5.41 -12.82 10.03
C LEU A 78 -6.19 -14.06 9.52
N GLY A 79 -5.54 -14.99 8.84
CA GLY A 79 -6.16 -16.20 8.28
C GLY A 79 -7.09 -15.95 7.09
N VAL A 80 -7.07 -14.73 6.51
CA VAL A 80 -7.82 -14.39 5.29
C VAL A 80 -7.30 -15.20 4.10
N GLU A 81 -6.07 -15.70 4.20
CA GLU A 81 -5.50 -16.71 3.32
C GLU A 81 -5.36 -18.04 4.08
N LEU A 82 -6.47 -18.77 4.31
CA LEU A 82 -6.56 -20.25 4.32
C LEU A 82 -7.96 -20.78 4.73
N THR A 83 -8.93 -20.64 3.82
CA THR A 83 -9.94 -21.70 3.57
C THR A 83 -9.88 -22.14 2.10
N ARG A 84 -8.67 -22.34 1.57
CA ARG A 84 -8.51 -22.99 0.25
C ARG A 84 -7.34 -23.95 0.09
N GLY A 85 -6.91 -24.59 1.17
CA GLY A 85 -6.15 -25.83 1.08
C GLY A 85 -4.88 -25.83 1.89
N PHE A 86 -4.97 -26.33 3.12
CA PHE A 86 -3.86 -27.06 3.73
C PHE A 86 -4.47 -28.12 4.65
N ILE A 87 -4.83 -29.26 4.07
CA ILE A 87 -5.03 -30.49 4.84
C ILE A 87 -3.66 -31.18 4.84
N PRO A 88 -2.96 -31.25 5.98
CA PRO A 88 -1.82 -32.12 6.10
C PRO A 88 -2.29 -33.55 6.42
N PHE A 89 -1.74 -34.51 5.66
CA PHE A 89 -1.71 -35.98 5.80
C PHE A 89 -3.03 -36.77 5.91
#